data_AF-A0A8C3SSU5-F1
#
_entry.id   AF-A0A8C3SSU5-F1
#
_cell.length_a   1.000
_cell.length_b   1.000
_cell.length_c   1.000
_cell.angle_alpha   90.00
_cell.angle_beta   90.00
_cell.angle_gamma   90.00
#
_symmetry.space_group_name_H-M   'P 1'
#
loop_
_entity.id
_entity.type
_entity.pdbx_description
1 polymer ?
#
loop_
_entity_poly.entity_id
_entity_poly.type
_entity_poly.pdbx_seq_one_letter_code
_entity_poly.pdbx_strand_id
1 'polypeptide(L)'
;MMLLEFLLLLLPPLLAGSSALDCIEVPGSLKQIDASNGQVFGVNSADNIYMLYRDSWIQLPGALKHVTVGPAGVWGVNNNNNIYKLVGGNWQQVPGLLKQIDAGGDMFVAGVNMHDDIYCLSRPAAVSVNDGSAVSWVNIGGKLKYHSCGLWGCWGVNSADDIYFRFDVTPDSCIGSRWQNVPGKLSMIEVGTEGSVYGVNSAGQIYRRDGITQSNPIGTTWTQVLSFTCNCKHVSYDLGLLWLINDQDKIMKCRI
;
A
#
# COMPACT_ATOMS: atom_id res chain seq x y z
N MET A 1 60.93 32.40 14.90
CA MET A 1 59.86 32.29 13.90
C MET A 1 59.55 30.80 13.74
N MET A 2 58.62 30.29 14.54
CA MET A 2 58.23 28.87 14.55
C MET A 2 57.32 28.61 13.36
N LEU A 3 57.72 27.69 12.48
CA LEU A 3 56.86 27.14 11.43
C LEU A 3 56.09 25.96 12.02
N LEU A 4 54.76 26.08 12.02
CA LEU A 4 53.83 25.02 12.43
C LEU A 4 53.46 24.24 11.16
N GLU A 5 53.91 22.99 11.04
CA GLU A 5 53.46 22.10 9.96
C GLU A 5 52.06 21.56 10.27
N PHE A 6 51.09 21.89 9.42
CA PHE A 6 49.76 21.32 9.46
C PHE A 6 49.77 19.95 8.78
N LEU A 7 49.63 18.89 9.58
CA LEU A 7 49.39 17.53 9.10
C LEU A 7 47.95 17.45 8.55
N LEU A 8 47.79 17.40 7.22
CA LEU A 8 46.50 17.11 6.59
C LEU A 8 46.16 15.63 6.81
N LEU A 9 45.27 15.35 7.77
CA LEU A 9 44.66 14.03 7.94
C LEU A 9 43.61 13.84 6.82
N LEU A 10 43.98 13.09 5.78
CA LEU A 10 43.03 12.57 4.80
C LEU A 10 42.14 11.53 5.49
N LEU A 11 40.91 11.91 5.84
CA LEU A 11 39.87 10.98 6.24
C LEU A 11 39.58 10.03 5.07
N PRO A 12 39.62 8.70 5.26
CA PRO A 12 39.24 7.76 4.21
C PRO A 12 37.75 7.99 3.86
N PRO A 13 37.37 7.84 2.58
CA PRO A 13 35.97 7.97 2.18
C PRO A 13 35.13 6.96 2.98
N LEU A 14 34.09 7.46 3.64
CA LEU A 14 33.06 6.64 4.25
C LEU A 14 32.47 5.78 3.12
N LEU A 15 32.84 4.51 3.06
CA LEU A 15 32.13 3.52 2.27
C LEU A 15 30.71 3.46 2.84
N ALA A 16 29.75 4.09 2.17
CA ALA A 16 28.35 3.91 2.44
C ALA A 16 28.04 2.43 2.21
N GLY A 17 28.05 1.65 3.29
CA GLY A 17 27.64 0.26 3.27
C GLY A 17 26.20 0.20 2.82
N SER A 18 25.97 -0.23 1.58
CA SER A 18 24.67 -0.73 1.16
C SER A 18 24.41 -2.00 1.96
N SER A 19 23.79 -1.88 3.13
CA SER A 19 23.24 -3.02 3.86
C SER A 19 22.28 -3.72 2.90
N ALA A 20 22.65 -4.91 2.42
CA ALA A 20 21.70 -5.73 1.68
C ALA A 20 20.49 -5.96 2.60
N LEU A 21 19.29 -5.71 2.07
CA LEU A 21 18.04 -5.98 2.77
C LEU A 21 18.01 -7.43 3.26
N ASP A 22 17.71 -7.63 4.54
CA ASP A 22 17.56 -8.94 5.15
C ASP A 22 16.18 -9.50 4.79
N CYS A 23 16.13 -10.33 3.73
CA CYS A 23 14.91 -10.88 3.16
C CYS A 23 14.85 -12.40 3.30
N ILE A 24 13.69 -12.91 3.69
CA ILE A 24 13.39 -14.35 3.73
C ILE A 24 12.20 -14.69 2.83
N GLU A 25 12.25 -15.84 2.17
CA GLU A 25 11.07 -16.39 1.48
C GLU A 25 10.10 -16.92 2.53
N VAL A 26 8.83 -16.54 2.40
CA VAL A 26 7.74 -17.01 3.27
C VAL A 26 6.97 -18.09 2.51
N PRO A 27 6.75 -19.29 3.09
CA PRO A 27 6.01 -20.34 2.44
C PRO A 27 4.61 -19.88 2.03
N GLY A 28 4.18 -20.26 0.82
CA GLY A 28 2.88 -19.90 0.28
C GLY A 28 3.00 -19.31 -1.13
N SER A 29 1.85 -19.00 -1.72
CA SER A 29 1.75 -18.41 -3.05
C SER A 29 0.59 -17.42 -3.06
N LEU A 30 0.88 -16.16 -3.35
CA LEU A 30 -0.09 -15.07 -3.38
C LEU A 30 0.09 -14.24 -4.65
N LYS A 31 -1.00 -13.64 -5.13
CA LYS A 31 -0.94 -12.63 -6.22
C LYS A 31 -0.98 -11.19 -5.70
N GLN A 32 -1.54 -10.99 -4.51
CA GLN A 32 -1.65 -9.69 -3.83
C GLN A 32 -1.53 -9.89 -2.31
N ILE A 33 -0.92 -8.91 -1.63
CA ILE A 33 -0.69 -8.87 -0.19
C ILE A 33 -0.90 -7.45 0.31
N ASP A 34 -1.43 -7.32 1.53
CA ASP A 34 -1.52 -6.06 2.24
C ASP A 34 -1.19 -6.26 3.73
N ALA A 35 -0.52 -5.27 4.32
CA ALA A 35 0.00 -5.31 5.68
C ALA A 35 -0.26 -3.98 6.37
N SER A 36 -0.86 -4.04 7.56
CA SER A 36 -1.20 -2.86 8.36
C SER A 36 -1.59 -3.30 9.78
N ASN A 37 -1.31 -2.46 10.79
CA ASN A 37 -1.65 -2.72 12.19
C ASN A 37 -1.15 -4.08 12.73
N GLY A 38 0.03 -4.52 12.29
CA GLY A 38 0.62 -5.81 12.66
C GLY A 38 -0.07 -7.03 12.04
N GLN A 39 -1.02 -6.82 11.13
CA GLN A 39 -1.75 -7.88 10.44
C GLN A 39 -1.31 -7.93 8.98
N VAL A 40 -1.40 -9.13 8.38
CA VAL A 40 -1.07 -9.35 6.97
C VAL A 40 -2.14 -10.22 6.34
N PHE A 41 -2.72 -9.74 5.25
CA PHE A 41 -3.72 -10.44 4.46
C PHE A 41 -3.26 -10.55 3.02
N GLY A 42 -3.74 -11.56 2.31
CA GLY A 42 -3.45 -11.70 0.89
C GLY A 42 -4.40 -12.63 0.20
N VAL A 43 -4.35 -12.62 -1.13
CA VAL A 43 -5.12 -13.53 -1.98
C VAL A 43 -4.22 -14.24 -2.97
N ASN A 44 -4.54 -15.48 -3.30
CA ASN A 44 -3.80 -16.26 -4.29
C ASN A 44 -4.40 -16.16 -5.71
N SER A 45 -3.75 -16.79 -6.68
CA SER A 45 -4.18 -16.80 -8.08
C SER A 45 -5.59 -17.36 -8.29
N ALA A 46 -6.06 -18.24 -7.41
CA ALA A 46 -7.41 -18.80 -7.39
C ALA A 46 -8.40 -18.01 -6.51
N ASP A 47 -8.09 -16.76 -6.15
CA ASP A 47 -8.92 -15.86 -5.32
C ASP A 47 -9.18 -16.34 -3.89
N ASN A 48 -8.47 -17.37 -3.42
CA ASN A 48 -8.57 -17.78 -2.02
C ASN A 48 -7.93 -16.72 -1.13
N ILE A 49 -8.58 -16.45 0.01
CA ILE A 49 -8.22 -15.38 0.92
C ILE A 49 -7.42 -15.97 2.08
N TYR A 50 -6.35 -15.31 2.49
CA TYR A 50 -5.52 -15.75 3.60
C TYR A 50 -5.23 -14.60 4.56
N MET A 51 -5.16 -14.93 5.84
CA MET A 51 -4.52 -14.08 6.85
C MET A 51 -3.27 -14.79 7.37
N LEU A 52 -2.21 -14.03 7.61
CA LEU A 52 -1.03 -14.57 8.29
C LEU A 52 -1.30 -14.57 9.80
N TYR A 53 -1.16 -15.73 10.43
CA TYR A 53 -1.19 -15.84 11.88
C TYR A 53 0.09 -16.53 12.35
N ARG A 54 0.90 -15.79 13.10
CA ARG A 54 2.28 -16.18 13.47
C ARG A 54 3.12 -16.37 12.19
N ASP A 55 3.42 -17.61 11.83
CA ASP A 55 4.24 -17.96 10.67
C ASP A 55 3.49 -18.84 9.66
N SER A 56 2.15 -18.93 9.78
CA SER A 56 1.32 -19.76 8.93
C SER A 56 0.16 -18.99 8.31
N TRP A 57 -0.10 -19.25 7.02
CA TRP A 57 -1.27 -18.75 6.33
C TRP A 57 -2.51 -19.54 6.74
N ILE A 58 -3.53 -18.83 7.21
CA ILE A 58 -4.84 -19.37 7.52
C ILE A 58 -5.80 -18.93 6.42
N GLN A 59 -6.39 -19.90 5.71
CA GLN A 59 -7.38 -19.61 4.69
C GLN A 59 -8.69 -19.15 5.34
N LEU A 60 -9.25 -18.06 4.82
CA LEU A 60 -10.58 -17.56 5.18
C LEU A 60 -11.60 -18.00 4.12
N PRO A 61 -12.87 -18.24 4.50
CA PRO A 61 -13.91 -18.57 3.53
C PRO A 61 -14.18 -17.41 2.57
N GLY A 62 -14.58 -17.72 1.35
CA GLY A 62 -14.91 -16.75 0.31
C GLY A 62 -13.87 -16.68 -0.80
N ALA A 63 -14.09 -15.75 -1.73
CA ALA A 63 -13.20 -15.51 -2.87
C ALA A 63 -13.06 -14.01 -3.14
N LEU A 64 -11.83 -13.49 -3.07
CA LEU A 64 -11.50 -12.10 -3.35
C LEU A 64 -10.30 -12.04 -4.30
N LYS A 65 -10.30 -11.04 -5.19
CA LYS A 65 -9.15 -10.75 -6.06
C LYS A 65 -8.19 -9.73 -5.45
N HIS A 66 -8.65 -9.02 -4.43
CA HIS A 66 -7.89 -8.03 -3.67
C HIS A 66 -8.44 -7.96 -2.24
N VAL A 67 -7.56 -8.01 -1.25
CA VAL A 67 -7.88 -7.89 0.17
C VAL A 67 -6.94 -6.86 0.80
N THR A 68 -7.48 -6.02 1.67
CA THR A 68 -6.76 -4.97 2.38
C THR A 68 -7.07 -5.05 3.87
N VAL A 69 -6.11 -4.64 4.69
CA VAL A 69 -6.25 -4.50 6.13
C VAL A 69 -5.72 -3.14 6.56
N GLY A 70 -6.36 -2.51 7.55
CA GLY A 70 -5.85 -1.30 8.15
C GLY A 70 -6.76 -0.73 9.24
N PRO A 71 -6.61 0.55 9.61
CA PRO A 71 -7.45 1.18 10.64
C PRO A 71 -8.96 1.12 10.33
N ALA A 72 -9.35 1.01 9.05
CA ALA A 72 -10.75 0.84 8.66
C ALA A 72 -11.27 -0.62 8.75
N GLY A 73 -10.45 -1.55 9.23
CA GLY A 73 -10.74 -2.98 9.31
C GLY A 73 -10.23 -3.76 8.11
N VAL A 74 -10.81 -4.94 7.86
CA VAL A 74 -10.44 -5.78 6.72
C VAL A 74 -11.53 -5.69 5.65
N TRP A 75 -11.11 -5.33 4.44
CA TRP A 75 -11.98 -5.15 3.29
C TRP A 75 -11.44 -5.89 2.09
N GLY A 76 -12.27 -6.06 1.07
CA GLY A 76 -11.78 -6.55 -0.20
C GLY A 76 -12.84 -6.54 -1.29
N VAL A 77 -12.42 -6.95 -2.47
CA VAL A 77 -13.28 -7.04 -3.65
C VAL A 77 -13.09 -8.36 -4.38
N ASN A 78 -14.17 -8.89 -4.95
CA ASN A 78 -14.12 -10.13 -5.73
C ASN A 78 -13.97 -9.88 -7.24
N ASN A 79 -13.89 -10.96 -8.03
CA ASN A 79 -13.75 -10.87 -9.49
C ASN A 79 -14.86 -10.08 -10.17
N ASN A 80 -16.08 -10.13 -9.63
CA ASN A 80 -17.24 -9.39 -10.11
C ASN A 80 -17.25 -7.91 -9.63
N ASN A 81 -16.17 -7.44 -9.01
CA ASN A 81 -16.04 -6.11 -8.40
C ASN A 81 -16.96 -5.86 -7.19
N ASN A 82 -17.63 -6.88 -6.65
CA ASN A 82 -18.42 -6.70 -5.43
C ASN A 82 -17.51 -6.43 -4.24
N ILE A 83 -17.93 -5.53 -3.37
CA ILE A 83 -17.17 -5.08 -2.20
C ILE A 83 -17.62 -5.87 -0.97
N TYR A 84 -16.67 -6.25 -0.13
CA TYR A 84 -16.93 -6.95 1.13
C TYR A 84 -16.13 -6.34 2.27
N LYS A 85 -16.71 -6.38 3.48
CA LYS A 85 -16.06 -6.07 4.74
C LYS A 85 -16.12 -7.29 5.66
N LEU A 86 -15.03 -7.62 6.34
CA LEU A 86 -15.01 -8.70 7.32
C LEU A 86 -15.59 -8.19 8.65
N VAL A 87 -16.71 -8.76 9.09
CA VAL A 87 -17.40 -8.40 10.34
C VAL A 87 -17.71 -9.66 11.13
N GLY A 88 -17.22 -9.76 12.36
CA GLY A 88 -17.48 -10.91 13.22
C GLY A 88 -17.06 -12.26 12.61
N GLY A 89 -15.99 -12.26 11.81
CA GLY A 89 -15.48 -13.44 11.09
C GLY A 89 -16.21 -13.79 9.79
N ASN A 90 -17.20 -12.99 9.38
CA ASN A 90 -17.98 -13.22 8.15
C ASN A 90 -17.83 -12.06 7.17
N TRP A 91 -17.72 -12.36 5.88
CA TRP A 91 -17.72 -11.35 4.83
C TRP A 91 -19.12 -10.81 4.60
N GLN A 92 -19.30 -9.53 4.86
CA GLN A 92 -20.55 -8.81 4.60
C GLN A 92 -20.42 -8.04 3.31
N GLN A 93 -21.38 -8.23 2.39
CA GLN A 93 -21.38 -7.50 1.13
C GLN A 93 -21.76 -6.04 1.37
N VAL A 94 -21.03 -5.14 0.71
CA VAL A 94 -21.23 -3.70 0.80
C VAL A 94 -21.68 -3.20 -0.58
N PRO A 95 -22.80 -2.45 -0.67
CA PRO A 95 -23.27 -1.92 -1.95
C PRO A 95 -22.19 -1.09 -2.64
N GLY A 96 -22.03 -1.28 -3.95
CA GLY A 96 -21.00 -0.63 -4.77
C GLY A 96 -20.16 -1.62 -5.56
N LEU A 97 -19.37 -1.11 -6.52
CA LEU A 97 -18.50 -1.92 -7.36
C LEU A 97 -17.10 -1.29 -7.45
N LEU A 98 -16.09 -2.00 -6.94
CA LEU A 98 -14.69 -1.60 -7.00
C LEU A 98 -13.82 -2.76 -7.50
N LYS A 99 -12.78 -2.45 -8.28
CA LYS A 99 -11.77 -3.43 -8.71
C LYS A 99 -10.59 -3.52 -7.74
N GLN A 100 -10.38 -2.50 -6.92
CA GLN A 100 -9.38 -2.43 -5.85
C GLN A 100 -9.91 -1.52 -4.74
N ILE A 101 -9.56 -1.83 -3.50
CA ILE A 101 -9.95 -1.08 -2.30
C ILE A 101 -8.81 -1.14 -1.28
N ASP A 102 -8.58 -0.05 -0.57
CA ASP A 102 -7.60 0.09 0.50
C ASP A 102 -8.28 0.54 1.81
N ALA A 103 -7.80 -0.03 2.92
CA ALA A 103 -8.26 0.20 4.29
C ALA A 103 -7.22 0.88 5.18
N GLY A 104 -6.13 1.38 4.62
CA GLY A 104 -5.05 2.08 5.33
C GLY A 104 -5.42 3.48 5.82
N GLY A 105 -6.49 4.09 5.29
CA GLY A 105 -7.02 5.37 5.76
C GLY A 105 -7.41 5.34 7.25
N ASP A 106 -7.35 6.49 7.93
CA ASP A 106 -7.74 6.63 9.33
C ASP A 106 -9.25 6.38 9.52
N MET A 107 -9.58 5.10 9.64
CA MET A 107 -10.92 4.53 9.76
C MET A 107 -11.85 4.77 8.55
N PHE A 108 -11.33 5.23 7.42
CA PHE A 108 -12.06 5.35 6.15
C PHE A 108 -11.42 4.45 5.08
N VAL A 109 -12.18 4.12 4.03
CA VAL A 109 -11.67 3.32 2.90
C VAL A 109 -11.69 4.12 1.61
N ALA A 110 -10.79 3.79 0.69
CA ALA A 110 -10.75 4.36 -0.64
C ALA A 110 -10.47 3.28 -1.68
N GLY A 111 -10.87 3.50 -2.92
CA GLY A 111 -10.67 2.51 -3.98
C GLY A 111 -11.08 3.01 -5.34
N VAL A 112 -10.96 2.12 -6.32
CA VAL A 112 -11.22 2.45 -7.73
C VAL A 112 -12.11 1.39 -8.38
N ASN A 113 -12.97 1.81 -9.31
CA ASN A 113 -13.85 0.91 -10.06
C ASN A 113 -13.20 0.40 -11.36
N MET A 114 -13.94 -0.40 -12.12
CA MET A 114 -13.49 -0.97 -13.39
C MET A 114 -13.27 0.06 -14.52
N HIS A 115 -13.72 1.29 -14.32
CA HIS A 115 -13.56 2.43 -15.24
C HIS A 115 -12.52 3.45 -14.74
N ASP A 116 -11.70 3.07 -13.76
CA ASP A 116 -10.72 3.91 -13.08
C ASP A 116 -11.33 5.09 -12.31
N ASP A 117 -12.65 5.14 -12.10
CA ASP A 117 -13.26 6.14 -11.22
C ASP A 117 -12.89 5.88 -9.77
N ILE A 118 -12.66 6.95 -9.04
CA ILE A 118 -12.09 6.94 -7.70
C ILE A 118 -13.20 7.23 -6.69
N TYR A 119 -13.30 6.39 -5.67
CA TYR A 119 -14.28 6.52 -4.61
C TYR A 119 -13.66 6.41 -3.22
N CYS A 120 -14.30 7.03 -2.24
CA CYS A 120 -14.05 6.76 -0.84
C CYS A 120 -15.35 6.61 -0.04
N LEU A 121 -15.25 5.98 1.11
CA LEU A 121 -16.30 5.88 2.11
C LEU A 121 -15.75 6.39 3.43
N SER A 122 -16.33 7.48 3.94
CA SER A 122 -15.85 8.15 5.15
C SER A 122 -16.05 7.30 6.40
N ARG A 123 -15.30 7.63 7.45
CA ARG A 123 -15.25 6.92 8.72
C ARG A 123 -16.63 6.57 9.29
N PRO A 124 -17.60 7.49 9.42
CA PRO A 124 -18.89 7.16 10.04
C PRO A 124 -19.58 5.97 9.38
N ALA A 125 -19.50 5.87 8.04
CA ALA A 125 -20.07 4.77 7.31
C ALA A 125 -19.15 3.54 7.31
N ALA A 126 -17.85 3.71 7.01
CA ALA A 126 -16.89 2.61 6.90
C ALA A 126 -16.85 1.76 8.18
N VAL A 127 -16.86 2.37 9.36
CA VAL A 127 -16.81 1.64 10.64
C VAL A 127 -18.12 0.94 10.96
N SER A 128 -19.26 1.53 10.58
CA SER A 128 -20.59 1.01 10.92
C SER A 128 -21.16 0.02 9.90
N VAL A 129 -20.51 -0.18 8.75
CA VAL A 129 -20.97 -1.12 7.72
C VAL A 129 -21.13 -2.53 8.30
N ASN A 130 -22.32 -3.09 8.08
CA ASN A 130 -22.76 -4.47 8.29
C ASN A 130 -23.62 -4.93 7.09
N ASP A 131 -24.13 -6.17 7.12
CA ASP A 131 -25.04 -6.68 6.07
C ASP A 131 -26.24 -5.74 5.84
N GLY A 132 -26.57 -5.48 4.58
CA GLY A 132 -27.70 -4.63 4.20
C GLY A 132 -27.54 -3.13 4.51
N SER A 133 -26.37 -2.65 4.93
CA SER A 133 -26.14 -1.22 5.21
C SER A 133 -26.28 -0.38 3.93
N ALA A 134 -27.11 0.66 3.98
CA ALA A 134 -27.11 1.69 2.95
C ALA A 134 -25.82 2.53 3.11
N VAL A 135 -24.96 2.53 2.10
CA VAL A 135 -23.70 3.30 2.08
C VAL A 135 -23.73 4.32 0.95
N SER A 136 -23.09 5.47 1.18
CA SER A 136 -22.95 6.53 0.19
C SER A 136 -21.48 6.72 -0.15
N TRP A 137 -21.05 6.08 -1.24
CA TRP A 137 -19.71 6.28 -1.79
C TRP A 137 -19.57 7.69 -2.36
N VAL A 138 -18.46 8.34 -2.06
CA VAL A 138 -18.12 9.68 -2.57
C VAL A 138 -17.18 9.52 -3.76
N ASN A 139 -17.56 10.05 -4.93
CA ASN A 139 -16.66 10.11 -6.08
C ASN A 139 -15.66 11.28 -5.89
N ILE A 140 -14.36 11.00 -5.99
CA ILE A 140 -13.28 11.97 -5.71
C ILE A 140 -12.91 12.81 -6.94
N GLY A 141 -13.33 12.38 -8.14
CA GLY A 141 -12.91 12.94 -9.43
C GLY A 141 -11.46 12.58 -9.79
N GLY A 142 -11.21 12.44 -11.08
CA GLY A 142 -9.95 11.91 -11.62
C GLY A 142 -10.05 10.44 -12.02
N LYS A 143 -8.93 9.87 -12.50
CA LYS A 143 -8.85 8.47 -12.94
C LYS A 143 -7.61 7.78 -12.39
N LEU A 144 -7.79 6.70 -11.64
CA LEU A 144 -6.72 5.86 -11.11
C LEU A 144 -7.03 4.38 -11.29
N LYS A 145 -5.98 3.57 -11.50
CA LYS A 145 -6.09 2.10 -11.50
C LYS A 145 -5.80 1.46 -10.14
N TYR A 146 -5.19 2.21 -9.22
CA TYR A 146 -4.85 1.77 -7.86
C TYR A 146 -4.81 2.99 -6.93
N HIS A 147 -5.37 2.86 -5.72
CA HIS A 147 -5.46 3.94 -4.74
C HIS A 147 -5.26 3.39 -3.32
N SER A 148 -4.33 3.99 -2.57
CA SER A 148 -3.96 3.60 -1.21
C SER A 148 -3.83 4.84 -0.32
N CYS A 149 -4.26 4.75 0.93
CA CYS A 149 -4.38 5.85 1.87
C CYS A 149 -3.65 5.53 3.16
N GLY A 150 -3.14 6.56 3.83
CA GLY A 150 -2.54 6.42 5.15
C GLY A 150 -2.42 7.75 5.88
N LEU A 151 -1.48 7.82 6.82
CA LEU A 151 -1.38 8.89 7.82
C LEU A 151 -1.40 10.32 7.24
N TRP A 152 -0.73 10.56 6.11
CA TRP A 152 -0.52 11.91 5.58
C TRP A 152 -1.39 12.27 4.39
N GLY A 153 -2.21 11.33 3.90
CA GLY A 153 -3.01 11.49 2.69
C GLY A 153 -3.05 10.20 1.90
N CYS A 154 -3.47 10.31 0.64
CA CYS A 154 -3.61 9.15 -0.23
C CYS A 154 -2.75 9.27 -1.47
N TRP A 155 -2.25 8.14 -1.92
CA TRP A 155 -1.48 7.97 -3.13
C TRP A 155 -2.26 7.15 -4.16
N GLY A 156 -1.92 7.29 -5.42
CA GLY A 156 -2.50 6.47 -6.46
C GLY A 156 -1.75 6.55 -7.75
N VAL A 157 -2.01 5.56 -8.62
CA VAL A 157 -1.44 5.51 -9.97
C VAL A 157 -2.53 5.37 -11.02
N ASN A 158 -2.38 6.03 -12.16
CA ASN A 158 -3.32 5.94 -13.29
C ASN A 158 -2.96 4.80 -14.26
N SER A 159 -3.76 4.60 -15.30
CA SER A 159 -3.53 3.58 -16.33
C SER A 159 -2.23 3.75 -17.12
N ALA A 160 -1.66 4.96 -17.13
CA ALA A 160 -0.36 5.29 -17.74
C ALA A 160 0.81 5.24 -16.74
N ASP A 161 0.62 4.63 -15.57
CA ASP A 161 1.58 4.54 -14.45
C ASP A 161 1.95 5.89 -13.82
N ASP A 162 1.30 7.01 -14.17
CA ASP A 162 1.55 8.31 -13.52
C ASP A 162 1.11 8.26 -12.06
N ILE A 163 1.92 8.86 -11.19
CA ILE A 163 1.71 8.85 -9.75
C ILE A 163 1.04 10.15 -9.32
N TYR A 164 0.08 10.06 -8.41
CA TYR A 164 -0.60 11.21 -7.84
C TYR A 164 -0.71 11.10 -6.33
N PHE A 165 -0.64 12.25 -5.67
CA PHE A 165 -0.92 12.42 -4.24
C PHE A 165 -2.19 13.25 -4.04
N ARG A 166 -3.04 12.84 -3.09
CA ARG A 166 -4.28 13.52 -2.69
C ARG A 166 -4.07 14.23 -1.36
N PHE A 167 -4.28 15.54 -1.36
CA PHE A 167 -4.17 16.38 -0.18
C PHE A 167 -5.46 16.42 0.64
N ASP A 168 -5.28 16.77 1.93
CA ASP A 168 -6.33 17.16 2.88
C ASP A 168 -7.42 16.10 3.08
N VAL A 169 -7.05 14.83 2.94
CA VAL A 169 -7.95 13.71 3.23
C VAL A 169 -8.11 13.58 4.74
N THR A 170 -9.35 13.47 5.20
CA THR A 170 -9.68 13.32 6.62
C THR A 170 -10.65 12.16 6.85
N PRO A 171 -10.73 11.59 8.07
CA PRO A 171 -11.64 10.50 8.38
C PRO A 171 -13.09 10.78 7.99
N ASP A 172 -13.61 11.95 8.36
CA ASP A 172 -15.03 12.29 8.16
C ASP A 172 -15.30 12.89 6.77
N SER A 173 -14.27 13.42 6.10
CA SER A 173 -14.33 13.93 4.73
C SER A 173 -13.18 13.35 3.91
N CYS A 174 -13.37 12.11 3.45
CA CYS A 174 -12.37 11.34 2.72
C CYS A 174 -12.11 11.85 1.29
N ILE A 175 -12.92 12.80 0.80
CA ILE A 175 -12.78 13.33 -0.56
C ILE A 175 -11.46 14.10 -0.74
N GLY A 176 -10.95 14.75 0.30
CA GLY A 176 -9.78 15.62 0.22
C GLY A 176 -9.96 16.81 -0.74
N SER A 177 -8.88 17.53 -1.03
CA SER A 177 -8.94 18.80 -1.78
C SER A 177 -8.52 18.69 -3.24
N ARG A 178 -7.29 18.24 -3.50
CA ARG A 178 -6.67 18.25 -4.85
C ARG A 178 -5.72 17.09 -5.09
N TRP A 179 -5.60 16.72 -6.37
CA TRP A 179 -4.55 15.84 -6.87
C TRP A 179 -3.29 16.64 -7.22
N GLN A 180 -2.13 16.06 -6.95
CA GLN A 180 -0.84 16.56 -7.43
C GLN A 180 -0.10 15.42 -8.10
N ASN A 181 0.33 15.63 -9.34
CA ASN A 181 1.23 14.69 -10.00
C ASN A 181 2.59 14.66 -9.28
N VAL A 182 3.09 13.46 -9.06
CA VAL A 182 4.42 13.21 -8.49
C VAL A 182 5.28 12.57 -9.58
N PRO A 183 6.40 13.17 -9.98
CA PRO A 183 7.25 12.61 -11.02
C PRO A 183 7.68 11.17 -10.71
N GLY A 184 7.58 10.30 -11.72
CA GLY A 184 7.86 8.87 -11.60
C GLY A 184 6.77 8.03 -12.28
N LYS A 185 7.01 6.72 -12.38
CA LYS A 185 6.08 5.75 -12.95
C LYS A 185 5.98 4.52 -12.07
N LEU A 186 4.77 4.18 -11.63
CA LEU A 186 4.49 2.99 -10.81
C LEU A 186 3.21 2.27 -11.30
N SER A 187 3.23 0.94 -11.24
CA SER A 187 2.08 0.08 -11.55
C SER A 187 1.13 -0.07 -10.37
N MET A 188 1.65 0.02 -9.15
CA MET A 188 0.88 0.01 -7.90
C MET A 188 1.67 0.75 -6.80
N ILE A 189 0.96 1.19 -5.76
CA ILE A 189 1.51 2.00 -4.67
C ILE A 189 0.76 1.71 -3.37
N GLU A 190 1.49 1.56 -2.28
CA GLU A 190 0.95 1.33 -0.94
C GLU A 190 1.50 2.34 0.07
N VAL A 191 0.63 2.71 1.02
CA VAL A 191 0.95 3.58 2.15
C VAL A 191 0.88 2.74 3.43
N GLY A 192 2.01 2.58 4.11
CA GLY A 192 2.06 1.94 5.42
C GLY A 192 1.51 2.84 6.53
N THR A 193 1.20 2.22 7.67
CA THR A 193 0.62 2.87 8.87
C THR A 193 1.41 4.09 9.36
N GLU A 194 2.74 4.03 9.26
CA GLU A 194 3.66 5.10 9.68
C GLU A 194 3.83 6.21 8.64
N GLY A 195 3.10 6.14 7.52
CA GLY A 195 3.19 7.08 6.39
C GLY A 195 4.31 6.76 5.39
N SER A 196 5.01 5.64 5.57
CA SER A 196 5.95 5.10 4.57
C SER A 196 5.22 4.78 3.28
N VAL A 197 5.82 5.10 2.12
CA VAL A 197 5.21 4.84 0.82
C VAL A 197 6.15 4.01 -0.03
N TYR A 198 5.62 2.90 -0.53
CA TYR A 198 6.32 1.99 -1.43
C TYR A 198 5.48 1.73 -2.67
N GLY A 199 6.12 1.40 -3.78
CA GLY A 199 5.41 0.95 -4.97
C GLY A 199 6.29 0.15 -5.89
N VAL A 200 5.65 -0.51 -6.85
CA VAL A 200 6.31 -1.32 -7.87
C VAL A 200 6.01 -0.73 -9.25
N ASN A 201 7.03 -0.57 -10.10
CA ASN A 201 6.83 -0.14 -11.49
C ASN A 201 6.50 -1.30 -12.44
N SER A 202 6.24 -1.00 -13.71
CA SER A 202 5.92 -2.01 -14.74
C SER A 202 7.10 -2.92 -15.12
N ALA A 203 8.33 -2.56 -14.74
CA ALA A 203 9.52 -3.40 -14.85
C ALA A 203 9.76 -4.28 -13.61
N GLY A 204 8.85 -4.24 -12.62
CA GLY A 204 8.94 -5.02 -11.39
C GLY A 204 9.98 -4.52 -10.38
N GLN A 205 10.41 -3.27 -10.50
CA GLN A 205 11.34 -2.60 -9.58
C GLN A 205 10.57 -1.91 -8.46
N ILE A 206 11.09 -2.01 -7.23
CA ILE A 206 10.50 -1.41 -6.04
C ILE A 206 11.13 -0.05 -5.74
N TYR A 207 10.28 0.93 -5.43
CA TYR A 207 10.69 2.26 -5.00
C TYR A 207 10.06 2.62 -3.66
N ARG A 208 10.82 3.34 -2.84
CA ARG A 208 10.37 4.01 -1.62
C ARG A 208 10.32 5.51 -1.87
N ARG A 209 9.32 6.19 -1.32
CA ARG A 209 9.27 7.65 -1.27
C ARG A 209 10.02 8.16 -0.04
N ASP A 210 11.05 8.97 -0.26
CA ASP A 210 11.85 9.56 0.82
C ASP A 210 11.38 10.95 1.22
N GLY A 211 11.72 11.37 2.45
CA GLY A 211 11.49 12.73 2.94
C GLY A 211 10.04 13.08 3.23
N ILE A 212 9.16 12.07 3.37
CA ILE A 212 7.79 12.26 3.87
C ILE A 212 7.86 12.66 5.34
N THR A 213 7.23 13.78 5.66
CA THR A 213 7.08 14.28 7.04
C THR A 213 5.73 14.96 7.19
N GLN A 214 5.34 15.33 8.41
CA GLN A 214 4.12 16.11 8.64
C GLN A 214 4.11 17.45 7.85
N SER A 215 5.26 18.12 7.74
CA SER A 215 5.37 19.38 6.99
C SER A 215 5.59 19.18 5.49
N ASN A 216 5.96 17.98 5.07
CA ASN A 216 6.16 17.59 3.68
C ASN A 216 5.49 16.24 3.37
N PRO A 217 4.16 16.17 3.33
CA PRO A 217 3.42 14.91 3.23
C PRO A 217 3.63 14.18 1.88
N ILE A 218 4.05 14.90 0.84
CA ILE A 218 4.33 14.34 -0.50
C ILE A 218 5.76 13.79 -0.63
N GLY A 219 6.62 14.02 0.35
CA GLY A 219 8.02 13.63 0.30
C GLY A 219 8.84 14.38 -0.75
N THR A 220 9.98 13.81 -1.13
CA THR A 220 11.00 14.48 -1.94
C THR A 220 11.37 13.66 -3.18
N THR A 221 11.96 12.49 -2.99
CA THR A 221 12.52 11.66 -4.06
C THR A 221 12.02 10.22 -4.00
N TRP A 222 12.08 9.53 -5.13
CA TRP A 222 11.95 8.08 -5.20
C TRP A 222 13.33 7.46 -5.12
N THR A 223 13.51 6.52 -4.19
CA THR A 223 14.73 5.73 -4.06
C THR A 223 14.41 4.28 -4.34
N GLN A 224 15.15 3.66 -5.26
CA GLN A 224 15.00 2.25 -5.56
C GLN A 224 15.49 1.42 -4.36
N VAL A 225 14.62 0.56 -3.82
CA VAL A 225 14.87 -0.16 -2.55
C VAL A 225 15.78 -1.37 -2.77
N LEU A 226 15.85 -1.90 -3.99
CA LEU A 226 16.60 -3.11 -4.31
C LEU A 226 17.26 -3.02 -5.69
N SER A 227 18.51 -3.48 -5.79
CA SER A 227 19.17 -3.83 -7.07
C SER A 227 19.07 -5.33 -7.39
N PHE A 228 18.38 -6.13 -6.57
CA PHE A 228 18.12 -7.55 -6.83
C PHE A 228 16.83 -7.70 -7.65
N THR A 229 16.87 -8.61 -8.63
CA THR A 229 15.76 -8.99 -9.51
C THR A 229 14.69 -9.75 -8.74
N CYS A 230 13.87 -9.03 -7.97
CA CYS A 230 12.67 -9.63 -7.38
C CYS A 230 11.52 -9.73 -8.38
N ASN A 231 11.66 -9.18 -9.60
CA ASN A 231 10.59 -9.02 -10.61
C ASN A 231 9.22 -8.86 -9.93
N CYS A 232 9.15 -7.90 -9.03
CA CYS A 232 8.05 -7.81 -8.10
C CYS A 232 6.80 -7.36 -8.84
N LYS A 233 5.63 -7.75 -8.32
CA LYS A 233 4.35 -7.25 -8.82
C LYS A 233 3.48 -6.61 -7.75
N HIS A 234 3.81 -6.84 -6.47
CA HIS A 234 3.13 -6.23 -5.35
C HIS A 234 4.09 -5.96 -4.20
N VAL A 235 3.82 -4.88 -3.47
CA VAL A 235 4.50 -4.54 -2.21
C VAL A 235 3.46 -4.08 -1.19
N SER A 236 3.69 -4.33 0.08
CA SER A 236 3.04 -3.62 1.18
C SER A 236 4.04 -3.49 2.34
N TYR A 237 3.84 -2.52 3.24
CA TYR A 237 4.77 -2.21 4.31
C TYR A 237 4.02 -1.95 5.61
N ASP A 238 4.49 -2.56 6.70
CA ASP A 238 4.00 -2.27 8.04
C ASP A 238 5.09 -2.54 9.08
N LEU A 239 5.24 -1.65 10.05
CA LEU A 239 6.08 -1.82 11.24
C LEU A 239 7.51 -2.33 10.95
N GLY A 240 8.21 -1.69 10.01
CA GLY A 240 9.59 -2.06 9.63
C GLY A 240 9.71 -3.32 8.74
N LEU A 241 8.60 -3.91 8.31
CA LEU A 241 8.59 -5.09 7.47
C LEU A 241 8.03 -4.77 6.08
N LEU A 242 8.82 -5.07 5.06
CA LEU A 242 8.41 -5.00 3.67
C LEU A 242 7.95 -6.39 3.21
N TRP A 243 6.73 -6.47 2.70
CA TRP A 243 6.14 -7.68 2.13
C TRP A 243 6.10 -7.55 0.62
N LEU A 244 6.67 -8.52 -0.08
CA LEU A 244 6.78 -8.50 -1.54
C LEU A 244 6.16 -9.76 -2.12
N ILE A 245 5.56 -9.60 -3.30
CA ILE A 245 5.16 -10.71 -4.16
C ILE A 245 5.89 -10.57 -5.50
N ASN A 246 6.53 -11.64 -5.95
CA ASN A 246 7.16 -11.69 -7.27
C ASN A 246 6.20 -12.16 -8.39
N ASP A 247 6.68 -12.10 -9.63
CA ASP A 247 5.98 -12.57 -10.83
C ASP A 247 5.62 -14.07 -10.81
N GLN A 248 6.26 -14.86 -9.94
CA GLN A 248 6.00 -16.29 -9.70
C GLN A 248 5.10 -16.56 -8.49
N ASP A 249 4.42 -15.54 -7.95
CA ASP A 249 3.57 -15.59 -6.76
C ASP A 249 4.31 -15.93 -5.45
N LYS A 250 5.64 -15.94 -5.43
CA LYS A 250 6.43 -16.16 -4.21
C LYS A 250 6.38 -14.93 -3.31
N ILE A 251 6.39 -15.19 -2.00
CA ILE A 251 6.27 -14.18 -0.96
C ILE A 251 7.64 -13.96 -0.33
N MET A 252 8.09 -12.71 -0.29
CA MET A 252 9.30 -12.32 0.45
C MET A 252 8.93 -11.38 1.59
N LYS A 253 9.59 -11.56 2.73
CA LYS A 253 9.51 -10.67 3.90
C LYS A 253 10.89 -10.09 4.16
N CYS A 254 11.03 -8.78 4.11
CA CYS A 254 12.30 -8.08 4.29
C CYS A 254 12.26 -7.11 5.48
N ARG A 255 13.34 -7.06 6.27
CA ARG A 255 13.52 -6.04 7.31
C ARG A 255 14.25 -4.83 6.73
N ILE A 256 13.64 -3.65 6.86
CA ILE A 256 14.17 -2.35 6.43
C ILE A 256 14.78 -1.61 7.61
#